data_AF-A0A6V8EUZ8-F1
#
_entry.id   AF-A0A6V8EUZ8-F1
#
_cell.length_a   1.000
_cell.length_b   1.000
_cell.length_c   1.000
_cell.angle_alpha   90.00
_cell.angle_beta   90.00
_cell.angle_gamma   90.00
#
_symmetry.space_group_name_H-M   'P 1'
#
loop_
_entity.id
_entity.type
_entity.pdbx_description
1 polymer ?
#
loop_
_entity_poly.entity_id
_entity_poly.type
_entity_poly.pdbx_seq_one_letter_code
_entity_poly.pdbx_strand_id
1 'polypeptide(L)'
;MIWPFGPYGTSIGLLLALTTPLYLLWTRKDPNHRLSLREIPLEIMNQRYYWHILLYAVMFGFKAFTDHHNEPLKEMVGGYTHFIHAIEGNFVHGVQSIIESEIIIQILSLHYLFAYLFIIWYPPVHHILSGDRDLADLSAMNYVFIYLLAVPFYLFFNVEVTSSYVPDVEALMYHDSWNIAFFTNNDPFDNGIPSLHIGLPISLLLIHRAHLKANGIEISTWRHRGLDRFIMANVAIYSFSILYLGIHWVSDIVPGLLLAVICSKTCIHIQPLLREFGIRGAIQTFIDPRHIKAIVFAIIFGMLAISVAINGPGTDSEHPDFRMEGDDVRLDTLEIHSLSTPTIVTVTNVGDVPVQILLVDRDFVEPLADRGFIDFESALPHGLSKTLEGDSEWSFEHLPENLLDVDVILMRSAQGSNEIAEVAILADYPDSDTLLVSGILLCLPSFGLMGLFVGHVRSERRPDHSG
;
A
#
# COMPACT_ATOMS: atom_id res chain seq x y z
N MET A 1 12.88 19.84 17.87
CA MET A 1 11.72 20.07 18.77
C MET A 1 11.12 18.71 19.05
N ILE A 2 11.03 18.26 20.31
CA ILE A 2 10.35 16.99 20.62
C ILE A 2 8.85 17.25 20.46
N TRP A 3 8.32 16.95 19.27
CA TRP A 3 6.90 17.04 19.02
C TRP A 3 6.23 15.86 19.75
N PRO A 4 5.23 16.10 20.63
CA PRO A 4 4.76 15.09 21.58
C PRO A 4 3.93 13.95 20.98
N PHE A 5 3.64 14.00 19.67
CA PHE A 5 2.80 13.03 18.98
C PHE A 5 3.54 12.49 17.77
N GLY A 6 3.81 11.18 17.68
CA GLY A 6 4.48 10.61 16.50
C GLY A 6 3.79 10.93 15.15
N PRO A 7 4.38 10.50 14.03
CA PRO A 7 3.95 10.84 12.66
C PRO A 7 2.48 10.45 12.41
N TYR A 8 2.05 9.29 12.93
CA TYR A 8 0.65 8.86 12.89
C TYR A 8 -0.27 9.80 13.69
N GLY A 9 0.06 10.08 14.96
CA GLY A 9 -0.75 10.97 15.82
C GLY A 9 -0.88 12.38 15.24
N THR A 10 0.19 12.88 14.64
CA THR A 10 0.20 14.15 13.90
C THR A 10 -0.73 14.11 12.70
N SER A 11 -0.67 13.05 11.89
CA SER A 11 -1.52 12.87 10.72
C SER A 11 -3.00 12.76 11.08
N ILE A 12 -3.34 12.01 12.13
CA ILE A 12 -4.71 11.93 12.66
C ILE A 12 -5.18 13.29 13.18
N GLY A 13 -4.34 14.00 13.94
CA GLY A 13 -4.66 15.35 14.44
C GLY A 13 -4.94 16.33 13.31
N LEU A 14 -4.08 16.36 12.29
CA LEU A 14 -4.27 17.19 11.09
C LEU A 14 -5.53 16.80 10.32
N LEU A 15 -5.82 15.51 10.19
CA LEU A 15 -6.99 15.00 9.47
C LEU A 15 -8.27 15.49 10.14
N LEU A 16 -8.37 15.38 11.47
CA LEU A 16 -9.52 15.86 12.22
C LEU A 16 -9.62 17.39 12.16
N ALA A 17 -8.49 18.09 12.32
CA ALA A 17 -8.44 19.55 12.30
C ALA A 17 -8.83 20.15 10.94
N LEU A 18 -8.43 19.51 9.83
CA LEU A 18 -8.69 19.99 8.47
C LEU A 18 -10.06 19.55 7.92
N THR A 19 -10.69 18.52 8.52
CA THR A 19 -11.99 18.00 8.04
C THR A 19 -13.05 19.12 7.98
N THR A 20 -13.26 19.84 9.08
CA THR A 20 -14.31 20.89 9.15
C THR A 20 -14.00 22.12 8.30
N PRO A 21 -12.78 22.73 8.38
CA PRO A 21 -12.44 23.89 7.56
C PRO A 21 -12.53 23.64 6.05
N LEU A 22 -12.02 22.50 5.57
CA LEU A 22 -12.08 22.16 4.15
C LEU A 22 -13.52 21.90 3.70
N TYR A 23 -14.33 21.27 4.55
CA TYR A 23 -15.75 21.07 4.26
C TYR A 23 -16.47 22.41 4.09
N LEU A 24 -16.24 23.37 5.00
CA LEU A 24 -16.79 24.72 4.91
C LEU A 24 -16.28 25.48 3.68
N LEU A 25 -15.02 25.29 3.31
CA LEU A 25 -14.42 25.89 2.12
C LEU A 25 -15.08 25.36 0.84
N TRP A 26 -15.21 24.03 0.70
CA TRP A 26 -15.71 23.40 -0.52
C TRP A 26 -17.21 23.56 -0.71
N THR A 27 -17.97 23.66 0.37
CA THR A 27 -19.43 23.91 0.34
C THR A 27 -19.80 25.38 0.38
N ARG A 28 -18.83 26.32 0.30
CA ARG A 28 -19.08 27.77 0.43
C ARG A 28 -20.15 28.32 -0.53
N LYS A 29 -20.26 27.73 -1.72
CA LYS A 29 -21.21 28.16 -2.75
C LYS A 29 -22.60 27.52 -2.61
N ASP A 30 -22.71 26.46 -1.80
CA ASP A 30 -23.92 25.65 -1.66
C ASP A 30 -24.26 25.40 -0.17
N PRO A 31 -24.46 26.46 0.64
CA PRO A 31 -24.65 26.31 2.08
C PRO A 31 -25.94 25.56 2.46
N ASN A 32 -26.93 25.53 1.56
CA ASN A 32 -28.22 24.87 1.79
C ASN A 32 -28.13 23.34 1.83
N HIS A 33 -27.04 22.76 1.33
CA HIS A 33 -26.81 21.31 1.34
C HIS A 33 -25.89 20.87 2.48
N ARG A 34 -25.64 21.75 3.45
CA ARG A 34 -24.79 21.45 4.59
C ARG A 34 -25.62 20.82 5.69
N LEU A 35 -25.17 19.68 6.19
CA LEU A 35 -25.66 19.15 7.45
C LEU A 35 -25.08 19.95 8.62
N SER A 36 -25.93 20.28 9.58
CA SER A 36 -25.50 20.79 10.87
C SER A 36 -24.80 19.69 11.66
N LEU A 37 -23.78 20.03 12.45
CA LEU A 37 -23.09 19.06 13.31
C LEU A 37 -24.05 18.34 14.27
N ARG A 38 -25.17 18.98 14.64
CA ARG A 38 -26.20 18.40 15.52
C ARG A 38 -27.07 17.36 14.82
N GLU A 39 -27.13 17.39 13.50
CA GLU A 39 -27.96 16.50 12.67
C GLU A 39 -27.22 15.22 12.27
N ILE A 40 -25.89 15.20 12.41
CA ILE A 40 -25.03 14.05 12.04
C ILE A 40 -25.51 12.72 12.63
N PRO A 41 -25.82 12.61 13.95
CA PRO A 41 -26.26 11.32 14.50
C PRO A 41 -27.56 10.83 13.85
N LEU A 42 -28.50 11.75 13.60
CA LEU A 42 -29.77 11.43 12.96
C LEU A 42 -29.56 11.04 11.49
N GLU A 43 -28.67 11.73 10.78
CA GLU A 43 -28.32 11.39 9.40
C GLU A 43 -27.68 10.00 9.30
N ILE A 44 -26.74 9.67 10.19
CA ILE A 44 -26.10 8.35 10.25
C ILE A 44 -27.14 7.25 10.42
N MET A 45 -28.13 7.46 11.30
CA MET A 45 -29.21 6.50 11.51
C MET A 45 -30.14 6.40 10.29
N ASN A 46 -30.58 7.54 9.75
CA ASN A 46 -31.55 7.60 8.66
C ASN A 46 -30.99 7.02 7.35
N GLN A 47 -29.76 7.38 6.98
CA GLN A 47 -29.11 6.89 5.76
C GLN A 47 -28.38 5.56 5.94
N ARG A 48 -28.32 5.07 7.19
CA ARG A 48 -27.67 3.83 7.58
C ARG A 48 -26.15 3.84 7.37
N TYR A 49 -25.49 4.97 7.61
CA TYR A 49 -24.03 5.09 7.50
C TYR A 49 -23.26 4.28 8.55
N TYR A 50 -23.94 3.67 9.54
CA TYR A 50 -23.32 2.66 10.39
C TYR A 50 -22.78 1.46 9.60
N TRP A 51 -23.30 1.19 8.39
CA TRP A 51 -22.70 0.20 7.48
C TRP A 51 -21.35 0.65 6.93
N HIS A 52 -21.10 1.96 6.75
CA HIS A 52 -19.77 2.46 6.39
C HIS A 52 -18.78 2.25 7.53
N ILE A 53 -19.21 2.54 8.77
CA ILE A 53 -18.37 2.31 9.96
C ILE A 53 -18.00 0.83 10.08
N LEU A 54 -18.99 -0.06 9.94
CA LEU A 54 -18.74 -1.51 9.94
C LEU A 54 -17.81 -1.92 8.80
N LEU A 55 -18.02 -1.39 7.59
CA LEU A 55 -17.19 -1.67 6.42
C LEU A 55 -15.72 -1.30 6.67
N TYR A 56 -15.46 -0.14 7.25
CA TYR A 56 -14.10 0.30 7.60
C TYR A 56 -13.50 -0.54 8.74
N ALA A 57 -14.30 -0.94 9.74
CA ALA A 57 -13.83 -1.81 10.81
C ALA A 57 -13.44 -3.22 10.29
N VAL A 58 -14.27 -3.79 9.41
CA VAL A 58 -13.96 -5.06 8.73
C VAL A 58 -12.71 -4.90 7.85
N MET A 59 -12.59 -3.79 7.13
CA MET A 59 -11.42 -3.51 6.30
C MET A 59 -10.15 -3.38 7.14
N PHE A 60 -10.21 -2.74 8.31
CA PHE A 60 -9.06 -2.66 9.22
C PHE A 60 -8.60 -4.06 9.67
N GLY A 61 -9.53 -4.92 10.08
CA GLY A 61 -9.22 -6.30 10.45
C GLY A 61 -8.70 -7.13 9.27
N PHE A 62 -9.28 -6.94 8.08
CA PHE A 62 -8.82 -7.61 6.87
C PHE A 62 -7.42 -7.17 6.46
N LYS A 63 -7.10 -5.87 6.55
CA LYS A 63 -5.73 -5.36 6.32
C LYS A 63 -4.76 -6.00 7.31
N ALA A 64 -5.03 -5.90 8.61
CA ALA A 64 -4.14 -6.49 9.64
C ALA A 64 -3.93 -7.99 9.43
N PHE A 65 -4.97 -8.71 9.01
CA PHE A 65 -4.84 -10.12 8.66
C PHE A 65 -4.00 -10.33 7.39
N THR A 66 -4.14 -9.48 6.37
CA THR A 66 -3.29 -9.53 5.15
C THR A 66 -1.83 -9.23 5.48
N ASP A 67 -1.56 -8.20 6.29
CA ASP A 67 -0.21 -7.80 6.69
C ASP A 67 0.51 -8.98 7.38
N HIS A 68 -0.18 -9.69 8.27
CA HIS A 68 0.33 -10.91 8.93
C HIS A 68 0.64 -12.08 7.95
N HIS A 69 0.30 -11.97 6.67
CA HIS A 69 0.68 -12.97 5.66
C HIS A 69 1.81 -12.50 4.76
N ASN A 70 2.18 -11.22 4.74
CA ASN A 70 3.16 -10.70 3.77
C ASN A 70 4.52 -11.40 3.94
N GLU A 71 5.16 -11.23 5.11
CA GLU A 71 6.49 -11.81 5.37
C GLU A 71 6.51 -13.35 5.31
N PRO A 72 5.60 -14.10 5.98
CA PRO A 72 5.67 -15.56 5.95
C PRO A 72 5.49 -16.18 4.57
N LEU A 73 4.81 -15.49 3.63
CA LEU A 73 4.64 -16.01 2.28
C LEU A 73 5.84 -15.73 1.37
N LYS A 74 6.73 -14.79 1.73
CA LYS A 74 7.95 -14.52 0.97
C LYS A 74 8.82 -15.75 0.82
N GLU A 75 8.88 -16.63 1.82
CA GLU A 75 9.65 -17.88 1.75
C GLU A 75 9.30 -18.71 0.50
N MET A 76 8.01 -18.77 0.16
CA MET A 76 7.49 -19.56 -0.95
C MET A 76 7.34 -18.77 -2.25
N VAL A 77 7.29 -17.44 -2.21
CA VAL A 77 6.99 -16.59 -3.37
C VAL A 77 8.23 -15.87 -3.88
N GLY A 78 9.10 -15.46 -2.95
CA GLY A 78 10.29 -14.65 -3.16
C GLY A 78 9.98 -13.24 -3.67
N GLY A 79 10.99 -12.62 -4.30
CA GLY A 79 10.96 -11.23 -4.74
C GLY A 79 11.05 -11.06 -6.26
N TYR A 80 10.31 -10.09 -6.80
CA TYR A 80 10.28 -9.75 -8.23
C TYR A 80 10.95 -8.41 -8.55
N THR A 81 11.61 -7.79 -7.57
CA THR A 81 12.26 -6.47 -7.69
C THR A 81 13.27 -6.43 -8.84
N HIS A 82 14.07 -7.50 -8.99
CA HIS A 82 15.06 -7.62 -10.06
C HIS A 82 14.42 -7.52 -11.47
N PHE A 83 13.21 -8.07 -11.67
CA PHE A 83 12.49 -7.93 -12.96
C PHE A 83 12.05 -6.49 -13.22
N ILE A 84 11.58 -5.79 -12.19
CA ILE A 84 11.15 -4.39 -12.31
C ILE A 84 12.36 -3.50 -12.58
N HIS A 85 13.45 -3.71 -11.85
CA HIS A 85 14.71 -3.00 -12.07
C HIS A 85 15.29 -3.27 -13.46
N ALA A 86 15.19 -4.49 -14.00
CA ALA A 86 15.62 -4.78 -15.37
C ALA A 86 14.85 -3.99 -16.44
N ILE A 87 13.62 -3.54 -16.14
CA ILE A 87 12.79 -2.72 -17.03
C ILE A 87 13.09 -1.23 -16.86
N GLU A 88 13.20 -0.74 -15.62
CA GLU A 88 13.31 0.71 -15.33
C GLU A 88 14.73 1.22 -15.14
N GLY A 89 15.65 0.33 -14.75
CA GLY A 89 17.00 0.68 -14.31
C GLY A 89 16.98 1.68 -13.16
N ASN A 90 17.88 2.66 -13.22
CA ASN A 90 18.07 3.66 -12.17
C ASN A 90 17.28 4.96 -12.45
N PHE A 91 16.13 4.86 -13.14
CA PHE A 91 15.33 6.05 -13.49
C PHE A 91 14.98 6.90 -12.25
N VAL A 92 14.63 6.25 -11.15
CA VAL A 92 14.23 6.91 -9.90
C VAL A 92 15.35 7.74 -9.29
N HIS A 93 16.61 7.29 -9.36
CA HIS A 93 17.76 8.10 -8.95
C HIS A 93 17.76 9.46 -9.68
N GLY A 94 17.56 9.46 -11.00
CA GLY A 94 17.48 10.69 -11.78
C GLY A 94 16.32 11.62 -11.38
N VAL A 95 15.24 11.10 -10.79
CA VAL A 95 14.13 11.91 -10.25
C VAL A 95 14.48 12.48 -8.88
N GLN A 96 15.11 11.68 -8.02
CA GLN A 96 15.53 12.11 -6.69
C GLN A 96 16.60 13.22 -6.77
N SER A 97 17.51 13.16 -7.75
CA SER A 97 18.53 14.19 -7.97
C SER A 97 17.99 15.52 -8.58
N ILE A 98 16.69 15.65 -8.88
CA ILE A 98 16.13 16.89 -9.47
C ILE A 98 16.14 18.04 -8.46
N ILE A 99 15.92 17.72 -7.18
CA ILE A 99 15.74 18.71 -6.12
C ILE A 99 16.54 18.26 -4.90
N GLU A 100 17.47 19.09 -4.45
CA GLU A 100 18.14 18.91 -3.17
C GLU A 100 17.58 19.95 -2.19
N SER A 101 16.53 19.60 -1.44
CA SER A 101 15.91 20.53 -0.49
C SER A 101 15.25 19.81 0.67
N GLU A 102 15.81 19.99 1.87
CA GLU A 102 15.28 19.46 3.13
C GLU A 102 13.81 19.84 3.36
N ILE A 103 13.43 21.07 3.05
CA ILE A 103 12.05 21.55 3.21
C ILE A 103 11.09 20.77 2.28
N ILE A 104 11.54 20.42 1.09
CA ILE A 104 10.72 19.69 0.11
C ILE A 104 10.58 18.25 0.57
N ILE A 105 11.66 17.62 1.03
CA ILE A 105 11.63 16.28 1.63
C ILE A 105 10.61 16.23 2.77
N GLN A 106 10.69 17.14 3.74
CA GLN A 106 9.76 17.17 4.88
C GLN A 106 8.30 17.39 4.44
N ILE A 107 8.05 18.30 3.49
CA ILE A 107 6.70 18.54 2.97
C ILE A 107 6.16 17.32 2.24
N LEU A 108 6.98 16.65 1.42
CA LEU A 108 6.57 15.48 0.65
C LEU A 108 6.39 14.25 1.53
N SER A 109 7.26 14.02 2.52
CA SER A 109 7.09 12.94 3.51
C SER A 109 5.82 13.14 4.35
N LEU A 110 5.58 14.37 4.84
CA LEU A 110 4.35 14.69 5.54
C LEU A 110 3.14 14.53 4.62
N HIS A 111 3.21 15.03 3.39
CA HIS A 111 2.14 14.90 2.40
C HIS A 111 1.83 13.43 2.13
N TYR A 112 2.84 12.59 1.91
CA TYR A 112 2.65 11.17 1.62
C TYR A 112 1.87 10.48 2.75
N LEU A 113 2.35 10.61 3.98
CA LEU A 113 1.72 9.98 5.15
C LEU A 113 0.31 10.53 5.42
N PHE A 114 0.18 11.86 5.45
CA PHE A 114 -1.08 12.51 5.79
C PHE A 114 -2.13 12.34 4.70
N ALA A 115 -1.78 12.60 3.43
CA ALA A 115 -2.74 12.68 2.35
C ALA A 115 -3.37 11.33 2.06
N TYR A 116 -2.70 10.19 2.33
CA TYR A 116 -3.25 8.88 2.03
C TYR A 116 -4.39 8.57 3.01
N LEU A 117 -4.11 8.72 4.30
CA LEU A 117 -5.11 8.64 5.37
C LEU A 117 -6.26 9.63 5.13
N PHE A 118 -5.92 10.85 4.71
CA PHE A 118 -6.91 11.90 4.44
C PHE A 118 -7.81 11.57 3.24
N ILE A 119 -7.28 11.00 2.15
CA ILE A 119 -8.08 10.61 0.98
C ILE A 119 -8.97 9.39 1.29
N ILE A 120 -8.58 8.50 2.19
CA ILE A 120 -9.43 7.39 2.65
C ILE A 120 -10.60 7.90 3.52
N TRP A 121 -10.33 8.89 4.37
CA TRP A 121 -11.30 9.44 5.33
C TRP A 121 -12.22 10.51 4.75
N TYR A 122 -11.63 11.51 4.10
CA TYR A 122 -12.29 12.78 3.86
C TYR A 122 -13.40 12.71 2.80
N PRO A 123 -13.21 12.10 1.61
CA PRO A 123 -14.27 12.03 0.59
C PRO A 123 -15.60 11.44 1.09
N PRO A 124 -15.66 10.25 1.73
CA PRO A 124 -16.92 9.74 2.22
C PRO A 124 -17.52 10.64 3.30
N VAL A 125 -16.70 11.19 4.22
CA VAL A 125 -17.18 12.12 5.25
C VAL A 125 -17.74 13.41 4.65
N HIS A 126 -17.07 13.98 3.66
CA HIS A 126 -17.53 15.18 2.96
C HIS A 126 -18.85 14.94 2.23
N HIS A 127 -19.00 13.81 1.56
CA HIS A 127 -20.26 13.45 0.91
C HIS A 127 -21.38 13.24 1.93
N ILE A 128 -21.11 12.57 3.05
CA ILE A 128 -22.06 12.47 4.18
C ILE A 128 -22.47 13.86 4.67
N LEU A 129 -21.51 14.72 5.00
CA LEU A 129 -21.77 16.08 5.52
C LEU A 129 -22.50 16.97 4.51
N SER A 130 -22.34 16.69 3.21
CA SER A 130 -23.04 17.38 2.13
C SER A 130 -24.40 16.75 1.77
N GLY A 131 -24.86 15.73 2.50
CA GLY A 131 -26.08 15.00 2.17
C GLY A 131 -26.06 14.29 0.81
N ASP A 132 -24.87 14.00 0.27
CA ASP A 132 -24.71 13.20 -0.96
C ASP A 132 -24.57 11.72 -0.60
N ARG A 133 -25.71 11.06 -0.47
CA ARG A 133 -25.74 9.66 -0.05
C ARG A 133 -25.07 8.74 -1.07
N ASP A 134 -25.31 8.98 -2.36
CA ASP A 134 -24.81 8.09 -3.41
C ASP A 134 -23.28 8.15 -3.49
N LEU A 135 -22.72 9.37 -3.50
CA LEU A 135 -21.27 9.53 -3.51
C LEU A 135 -20.61 9.11 -2.20
N ALA A 136 -21.30 9.23 -1.06
CA ALA A 136 -20.81 8.70 0.21
C ALA A 136 -20.60 7.18 0.15
N ASP A 137 -21.58 6.44 -0.38
CA ASP A 137 -21.46 4.98 -0.54
C ASP A 137 -20.34 4.60 -1.50
N LEU A 138 -20.31 5.25 -2.67
CA LEU A 138 -19.30 4.96 -3.69
C LEU A 138 -17.90 5.27 -3.17
N SER A 139 -17.72 6.35 -2.40
CA SER A 139 -16.43 6.69 -1.79
C SER A 139 -15.99 5.66 -0.75
N ALA A 140 -16.91 5.21 0.11
CA ALA A 140 -16.61 4.19 1.12
C ALA A 140 -16.30 2.83 0.50
N MET A 141 -17.08 2.42 -0.51
CA MET A 141 -16.85 1.18 -1.26
C MET A 141 -15.54 1.20 -2.05
N ASN A 142 -15.16 2.37 -2.59
CA ASN A 142 -13.95 2.54 -3.39
C ASN A 142 -12.70 2.09 -2.63
N TYR A 143 -12.56 2.51 -1.37
CA TYR A 143 -11.42 2.12 -0.53
C TYR A 143 -11.36 0.60 -0.34
N VAL A 144 -12.49 -0.02 0.00
CA VAL A 144 -12.51 -1.47 0.25
C VAL A 144 -12.23 -2.26 -1.01
N PHE A 145 -12.90 -1.94 -2.12
CA PHE A 145 -12.77 -2.73 -3.33
C PHE A 145 -11.38 -2.61 -3.94
N ILE A 146 -10.76 -1.43 -3.90
CA ILE A 146 -9.42 -1.28 -4.46
C ILE A 146 -8.37 -2.01 -3.62
N TYR A 147 -8.51 -2.02 -2.29
CA TYR A 147 -7.62 -2.80 -1.43
C TYR A 147 -7.79 -4.29 -1.70
N LEU A 148 -9.03 -4.80 -1.73
CA LEU A 148 -9.30 -6.20 -2.05
C LEU A 148 -8.71 -6.61 -3.40
N LEU A 149 -8.72 -5.71 -4.40
CA LEU A 149 -8.13 -5.96 -5.70
C LEU A 149 -6.58 -6.05 -5.66
N ALA A 150 -5.94 -5.33 -4.74
CA ALA A 150 -4.48 -5.28 -4.61
C ALA A 150 -3.88 -6.49 -3.86
N VAL A 151 -4.63 -7.11 -2.95
CA VAL A 151 -4.18 -8.23 -2.08
C VAL A 151 -3.40 -9.32 -2.82
N PRO A 152 -3.82 -9.84 -3.99
CA PRO A 152 -3.06 -10.90 -4.65
C PRO A 152 -1.68 -10.47 -5.11
N PHE A 153 -1.47 -9.17 -5.38
CA PHE A 153 -0.15 -8.65 -5.73
C PHE A 153 0.71 -8.53 -4.48
N TYR A 154 0.15 -8.00 -3.39
CA TYR A 154 0.86 -7.84 -2.12
C TYR A 154 1.28 -9.16 -1.45
N LEU A 155 0.56 -10.26 -1.71
CA LEU A 155 0.89 -11.57 -1.14
C LEU A 155 1.73 -12.46 -2.07
N PHE A 156 1.68 -12.24 -3.38
CA PHE A 156 2.24 -13.18 -4.37
C PHE A 156 3.11 -12.51 -5.46
N PHE A 157 3.39 -11.21 -5.35
CA PHE A 157 4.20 -10.46 -6.28
C PHE A 157 4.97 -9.34 -5.55
N ASN A 158 5.83 -9.76 -4.62
CA ASN A 158 6.58 -8.87 -3.74
C ASN A 158 7.63 -8.08 -4.55
N VAL A 159 7.64 -6.77 -4.38
CA VAL A 159 8.55 -5.84 -5.05
C VAL A 159 8.98 -4.78 -4.05
N GLU A 160 10.25 -4.88 -3.65
CA GLU A 160 10.94 -3.94 -2.75
C GLU A 160 10.84 -2.50 -3.26
N VAL A 161 10.78 -1.57 -2.31
CA VAL A 161 10.88 -0.13 -2.60
C VAL A 161 12.21 0.21 -3.28
N THR A 162 12.21 1.26 -4.09
CA THR A 162 13.39 1.65 -4.88
C THR A 162 14.60 2.00 -4.03
N SER A 163 14.40 2.55 -2.82
CA SER A 163 15.48 2.87 -1.87
C SER A 163 16.10 1.64 -1.22
N SER A 164 15.56 0.43 -1.41
CA SER A 164 16.19 -0.83 -0.99
C SER A 164 17.07 -1.42 -2.09
N TYR A 165 16.76 -1.13 -3.36
CA TYR A 165 17.29 -1.85 -4.52
C TYR A 165 18.11 -1.02 -5.52
N VAL A 166 17.85 0.28 -5.62
CA VAL A 166 18.55 1.16 -6.57
C VAL A 166 19.68 1.85 -5.80
N PRO A 167 20.97 1.58 -6.12
CA PRO A 167 22.09 2.31 -5.53
C PRO A 167 21.94 3.83 -5.72
N ASP A 168 22.46 4.60 -4.77
CA ASP A 168 22.33 6.07 -4.70
C ASP A 168 20.90 6.62 -4.51
N VAL A 169 19.88 5.77 -4.41
CA VAL A 169 18.54 6.21 -3.99
C VAL A 169 18.45 6.15 -2.47
N GLU A 170 18.35 7.32 -1.86
CA GLU A 170 18.21 7.49 -0.42
C GLU A 170 16.77 7.18 0.02
N ALA A 171 16.63 6.50 1.16
CA ALA A 171 15.34 6.22 1.79
C ALA A 171 14.85 7.45 2.60
N LEU A 172 14.66 8.59 1.92
CA LEU A 172 14.46 9.92 2.50
C LEU A 172 13.35 10.01 3.55
N MET A 173 12.32 9.16 3.42
CA MET A 173 11.20 9.10 4.35
C MET A 173 11.36 8.01 5.41
N TYR A 174 11.94 6.87 5.05
CA TYR A 174 12.04 5.70 5.92
C TYR A 174 13.18 5.83 6.93
N HIS A 175 14.33 6.34 6.52
CA HIS A 175 15.49 6.59 7.39
C HIS A 175 15.42 8.01 7.96
N ASP A 176 14.40 8.25 8.77
CA ASP A 176 14.23 9.49 9.50
C ASP A 176 13.69 9.15 10.89
N SER A 177 14.35 9.65 11.94
CA SER A 177 13.99 9.41 13.34
C SER A 177 12.52 9.65 13.67
N TRP A 178 11.87 10.58 12.97
CA TRP A 178 10.46 10.88 13.18
C TRP A 178 9.54 9.80 12.61
N ASN A 179 9.98 9.11 11.55
CA ASN A 179 9.15 8.25 10.73
C ASN A 179 9.47 6.76 10.87
N ILE A 180 10.73 6.40 11.14
CA ILE A 180 11.24 5.03 11.08
C ILE A 180 10.41 4.06 11.91
N ALA A 181 10.12 4.38 13.17
CA ALA A 181 9.27 3.57 14.02
C ALA A 181 7.83 3.40 13.51
N PHE A 182 7.27 4.38 12.78
CA PHE A 182 5.97 4.19 12.17
C PHE A 182 6.04 3.19 11.01
N PHE A 183 7.02 3.32 10.13
CA PHE A 183 7.10 2.48 8.94
C PHE A 183 7.50 1.04 9.27
N THR A 184 8.51 0.80 10.10
CA THR A 184 8.89 -0.56 10.54
C THR A 184 7.76 -1.28 11.29
N ASN A 185 6.73 -0.56 11.77
CA ASN A 185 5.58 -1.17 12.45
C ASN A 185 4.37 -1.40 11.53
N ASN A 186 4.32 -0.80 10.34
CA ASN A 186 3.10 -0.71 9.54
C ASN A 186 3.30 -0.94 8.04
N ASP A 187 4.53 -0.94 7.55
CA ASP A 187 4.91 -1.04 6.14
C ASP A 187 5.97 -2.15 5.98
N PRO A 188 5.71 -3.18 5.16
CA PRO A 188 6.64 -4.28 4.92
C PRO A 188 7.71 -3.95 3.86
N PHE A 189 7.72 -2.72 3.30
CA PHE A 189 8.71 -2.22 2.33
C PHE A 189 8.80 -2.96 0.98
N ASP A 190 7.96 -3.96 0.76
CA ASP A 190 7.95 -4.84 -0.42
C ASP A 190 6.62 -4.83 -1.20
N ASN A 191 5.68 -3.98 -0.79
CA ASN A 191 4.38 -3.81 -1.42
C ASN A 191 4.38 -2.72 -2.51
N GLY A 192 5.47 -2.63 -3.28
CA GLY A 192 5.65 -1.59 -4.30
C GLY A 192 4.58 -1.64 -5.41
N ILE A 193 4.10 -2.82 -5.79
CA ILE A 193 3.14 -3.03 -6.87
C ILE A 193 1.83 -3.64 -6.37
N PRO A 194 0.65 -3.07 -6.69
CA PRO A 194 0.39 -1.80 -7.38
C PRO A 194 0.36 -0.59 -6.44
N SER A 195 0.61 0.61 -7.00
CA SER A 195 0.53 1.85 -6.21
C SER A 195 -0.92 2.27 -5.93
N LEU A 196 -1.38 2.03 -4.69
CA LEU A 196 -2.69 2.50 -4.22
C LEU A 196 -2.74 4.01 -3.99
N HIS A 197 -1.59 4.67 -3.77
CA HIS A 197 -1.48 6.14 -3.72
C HIS A 197 -1.96 6.80 -5.03
N ILE A 198 -1.84 6.11 -6.16
CA ILE A 198 -2.39 6.53 -7.44
C ILE A 198 -3.76 5.90 -7.70
N GLY A 199 -3.87 4.58 -7.53
CA GLY A 199 -5.08 3.84 -7.91
C GLY A 199 -6.33 4.31 -7.18
N LEU A 200 -6.25 4.50 -5.86
CA LEU A 200 -7.41 4.84 -5.02
C LEU A 200 -8.02 6.19 -5.37
N PRO A 201 -7.25 7.30 -5.40
CA PRO A 201 -7.80 8.60 -5.79
C PRO A 201 -8.22 8.66 -7.27
N ILE A 202 -7.51 8.01 -8.19
CA ILE A 202 -7.93 7.95 -9.61
C ILE A 202 -9.29 7.23 -9.73
N SER A 203 -9.48 6.13 -9.00
CA SER A 203 -10.75 5.39 -9.01
C SER A 203 -11.91 6.28 -8.54
N LEU A 204 -11.68 7.08 -7.49
CA LEU A 204 -12.66 8.05 -7.00
C LEU A 204 -12.96 9.14 -8.03
N LEU A 205 -11.93 9.66 -8.72
CA LEU A 205 -12.13 10.61 -9.83
C LEU A 205 -12.95 9.99 -10.97
N LEU A 206 -12.70 8.73 -11.33
CA LEU A 206 -13.48 8.00 -12.34
C LEU A 206 -14.95 7.84 -11.90
N ILE A 207 -15.19 7.52 -10.63
CA ILE A 207 -16.53 7.49 -10.03
C ILE A 207 -17.21 8.86 -10.18
N HIS A 208 -16.52 9.95 -9.86
CA HIS A 208 -17.08 11.30 -10.03
C HIS A 208 -17.44 11.58 -11.50
N ARG A 209 -16.56 11.26 -12.46
CA ARG A 209 -16.84 11.45 -13.90
C ARG A 209 -18.07 10.65 -14.34
N ALA A 210 -18.20 9.40 -13.90
CA ALA A 210 -19.33 8.55 -14.22
C ALA A 210 -20.64 9.08 -13.61
N HIS A 211 -20.61 9.49 -12.34
CA HIS A 211 -21.76 10.07 -11.64
C HIS A 211 -22.27 11.35 -12.33
N LEU A 212 -21.36 12.25 -12.72
CA LEU A 212 -21.70 13.47 -13.44
C LEU A 212 -22.35 13.17 -14.79
N LYS A 213 -21.78 12.23 -15.55
CA LYS A 213 -22.32 11.81 -16.84
C LYS A 213 -23.71 11.19 -16.70
N ALA A 214 -23.93 10.33 -15.71
CA ALA A 214 -25.21 9.67 -15.47
C ALA A 214 -26.32 10.67 -15.10
N ASN A 215 -25.97 11.75 -14.39
CA ASN A 215 -26.92 12.77 -13.94
C ASN A 215 -27.00 14.01 -14.86
N GLY A 216 -26.25 14.04 -15.96
CA GLY A 216 -26.21 15.20 -16.87
C GLY A 216 -25.66 16.47 -16.23
N ILE A 217 -24.78 16.35 -15.24
CA ILE A 217 -24.22 17.48 -14.49
C ILE A 217 -22.89 17.89 -15.10
N GLU A 218 -22.71 19.18 -15.38
CA GLU A 218 -21.41 19.72 -15.79
C GLU A 218 -20.45 19.87 -14.59
N ILE A 219 -19.18 19.51 -14.77
CA ILE A 219 -18.13 19.67 -13.74
C ILE A 219 -17.98 21.13 -13.28
N SER A 220 -18.30 22.08 -14.16
CA SER A 220 -18.22 23.52 -13.91
C SER A 220 -19.21 23.98 -12.83
N THR A 221 -20.40 23.37 -12.79
CA THR A 221 -21.52 23.69 -11.89
C THR A 221 -21.63 22.73 -10.73
N TRP A 222 -20.94 21.58 -10.77
CA TRP A 222 -21.02 20.58 -9.72
C TRP A 222 -20.53 21.08 -8.35
N ARG A 223 -21.35 20.85 -7.33
CA ARG A 223 -21.10 21.28 -5.94
C ARG A 223 -19.84 20.68 -5.31
N HIS A 224 -19.39 19.50 -5.75
CA HIS A 224 -18.18 18.85 -5.21
C HIS A 224 -16.92 19.06 -6.05
N ARG A 225 -16.96 19.95 -7.05
CA ARG A 225 -15.79 20.27 -7.91
C ARG A 225 -14.54 20.74 -7.15
N GLY A 226 -14.70 21.23 -5.91
CA GLY A 226 -13.59 21.63 -5.04
C GLY A 226 -12.82 20.41 -4.52
N LEU A 227 -13.54 19.44 -3.96
CA LEU A 227 -13.01 18.14 -3.54
C LEU A 227 -12.37 17.41 -4.73
N ASP A 228 -13.03 17.39 -5.89
CA ASP A 228 -12.52 16.73 -7.08
C ASP A 228 -11.16 17.28 -7.55
N ARG A 229 -11.04 18.62 -7.60
CA ARG A 229 -9.76 19.29 -7.91
C ARG A 229 -8.70 19.05 -6.86
N PHE A 230 -9.10 18.97 -5.59
CA PHE A 230 -8.19 18.64 -4.50
C PHE A 230 -7.64 17.21 -4.67
N ILE A 231 -8.48 16.22 -4.95
CA ILE A 231 -8.04 14.83 -5.20
C ILE A 231 -7.10 14.80 -6.40
N MET A 232 -7.45 15.45 -7.51
CA MET A 232 -6.60 15.53 -8.71
C MET A 232 -5.23 16.18 -8.44
N ALA A 233 -5.19 17.23 -7.62
CA ALA A 233 -3.93 17.84 -7.21
C ALA A 233 -3.07 16.88 -6.36
N ASN A 234 -3.69 16.12 -5.45
CA ASN A 234 -2.97 15.11 -4.66
C ASN A 234 -2.40 14.00 -5.53
N VAL A 235 -3.14 13.52 -6.54
CA VAL A 235 -2.61 12.55 -7.51
C VAL A 235 -1.36 13.08 -8.21
N ALA A 236 -1.39 14.35 -8.64
CA ALA A 236 -0.23 14.97 -9.29
C ALA A 236 0.97 15.07 -8.35
N ILE A 237 0.74 15.42 -7.08
CA ILE A 237 1.80 15.45 -6.05
C ILE A 237 2.33 14.04 -5.81
N TYR A 238 1.46 13.03 -5.63
CA TYR A 238 1.87 11.64 -5.46
C TYR A 238 2.72 11.11 -6.60
N SER A 239 2.32 11.38 -7.84
CA SER A 239 3.04 10.91 -9.02
C SER A 239 4.50 11.36 -9.04
N PHE A 240 4.82 12.48 -8.38
CA PHE A 240 6.18 12.95 -8.18
C PHE A 240 6.77 12.46 -6.85
N SER A 241 6.04 12.60 -5.74
CA SER A 241 6.57 12.37 -4.40
C SER A 241 6.96 10.93 -4.15
N ILE A 242 6.22 9.96 -4.68
CA ILE A 242 6.53 8.54 -4.48
C ILE A 242 7.84 8.13 -5.15
N LEU A 243 8.17 8.74 -6.29
CA LEU A 243 9.45 8.53 -6.98
C LEU A 243 10.55 9.30 -6.28
N TYR A 244 10.32 10.57 -5.96
CA TYR A 244 11.30 11.43 -5.32
C TYR A 244 11.73 10.91 -3.93
N LEU A 245 10.79 10.38 -3.14
CA LEU A 245 11.09 9.81 -1.81
C LEU A 245 11.74 8.42 -1.87
N GLY A 246 11.90 7.83 -3.05
CA GLY A 246 12.54 6.51 -3.22
C GLY A 246 11.67 5.32 -2.81
N ILE A 247 10.35 5.45 -2.82
CA ILE A 247 9.43 4.46 -2.22
C ILE A 247 8.59 3.67 -3.24
N HIS A 248 8.66 4.00 -4.53
CA HIS A 248 7.83 3.39 -5.57
C HIS A 248 8.55 3.40 -6.92
N TRP A 249 8.14 2.48 -7.79
CA TRP A 249 8.62 2.34 -9.17
C TRP A 249 7.68 3.07 -10.14
N VAL A 250 8.10 3.39 -11.35
CA VAL A 250 7.18 3.96 -12.35
C VAL A 250 6.17 2.90 -12.82
N SER A 251 6.58 1.64 -12.89
CA SER A 251 5.79 0.51 -13.37
C SER A 251 4.62 0.18 -12.46
N ASP A 252 4.67 0.56 -11.17
CA ASP A 252 3.57 0.32 -10.23
C ASP A 252 2.32 1.18 -10.48
N ILE A 253 2.51 2.31 -11.18
CA ILE A 253 1.45 3.25 -11.54
C ILE A 253 0.48 2.57 -12.51
N VAL A 254 0.99 1.79 -13.47
CA VAL A 254 0.18 1.14 -14.50
C VAL A 254 -0.84 0.15 -13.91
N PRO A 255 -0.47 -0.86 -13.11
CA PRO A 255 -1.43 -1.74 -12.47
C PRO A 255 -2.31 -0.98 -11.47
N GLY A 256 -1.80 0.06 -10.79
CA GLY A 256 -2.63 0.96 -9.97
C GLY A 256 -3.78 1.62 -10.76
N LEU A 257 -3.49 2.12 -11.96
CA LEU A 257 -4.50 2.69 -12.87
C LEU A 257 -5.48 1.63 -13.40
N LEU A 258 -4.99 0.41 -13.68
CA LEU A 258 -5.86 -0.69 -14.09
C LEU A 258 -6.85 -1.07 -12.97
N LEU A 259 -6.35 -1.20 -11.73
CA LEU A 259 -7.20 -1.45 -10.57
C LEU A 259 -8.21 -0.32 -10.35
N ALA A 260 -7.83 0.93 -10.60
CA ALA A 260 -8.75 2.06 -10.49
C ALA A 260 -9.94 1.97 -11.47
N VAL A 261 -9.70 1.51 -12.69
CA VAL A 261 -10.78 1.30 -13.68
C VAL A 261 -11.70 0.15 -13.24
N ILE A 262 -11.12 -0.96 -12.78
CA ILE A 262 -11.90 -2.13 -12.34
C ILE A 262 -12.73 -1.78 -11.10
N CYS A 263 -12.10 -1.14 -10.11
CA CYS A 263 -12.73 -0.72 -8.87
C CYS A 263 -13.89 0.23 -9.13
N SER A 264 -13.64 1.36 -9.83
CA SER A 264 -14.67 2.37 -10.11
C SER A 264 -15.91 1.78 -10.79
N LYS A 265 -15.73 0.97 -11.84
CA LYS A 265 -16.85 0.31 -12.53
C LYS A 265 -17.61 -0.66 -11.63
N THR A 266 -16.88 -1.43 -10.82
CA THR A 266 -17.48 -2.44 -9.94
C THR A 266 -18.26 -1.78 -8.79
N CYS A 267 -17.75 -0.68 -8.23
CA CYS A 267 -18.47 0.13 -7.25
C CYS A 267 -19.79 0.67 -7.84
N ILE A 268 -19.74 1.29 -9.02
CA ILE A 268 -20.93 1.84 -9.71
C ILE A 268 -21.97 0.75 -10.00
N HIS A 269 -21.51 -0.46 -10.35
CA HIS A 269 -22.41 -1.58 -10.61
C HIS A 269 -23.06 -2.13 -9.34
N ILE A 270 -22.28 -2.34 -8.26
CA ILE A 270 -22.75 -2.98 -7.02
C ILE A 270 -23.58 -2.03 -6.15
N GLN A 271 -23.24 -0.74 -6.08
CA GLN A 271 -23.88 0.23 -5.20
C GLN A 271 -25.44 0.24 -5.29
N PRO A 272 -26.08 0.33 -6.48
CA PRO A 272 -27.54 0.34 -6.56
C PRO A 272 -28.14 -0.99 -6.06
N LEU A 273 -27.47 -2.12 -6.30
CA LEU A 273 -27.93 -3.44 -5.86
C LEU A 273 -27.89 -3.56 -4.33
N LEU A 274 -26.84 -3.05 -3.70
CA LEU A 274 -26.76 -2.97 -2.24
C LEU A 274 -27.87 -2.07 -1.65
N ARG A 275 -28.26 -1.02 -2.38
CA ARG A 275 -29.33 -0.12 -1.92
C ARG A 275 -30.72 -0.71 -2.07
N GLU A 276 -31.03 -1.30 -3.22
CA GLU A 276 -32.37 -1.80 -3.52
C GLU A 276 -32.64 -3.14 -2.82
N PHE A 277 -31.65 -4.03 -2.81
CA PHE A 277 -31.81 -5.43 -2.39
C PHE A 277 -30.91 -5.84 -1.22
N GLY A 278 -30.09 -4.92 -0.69
CA GLY A 278 -29.14 -5.21 0.38
C GLY A 278 -28.00 -6.13 -0.07
N ILE A 279 -27.27 -6.68 0.90
CA ILE A 279 -26.17 -7.63 0.68
C ILE A 279 -26.61 -8.84 -0.16
N ARG A 280 -27.87 -9.27 -0.02
CA ARG A 280 -28.41 -10.41 -0.79
C ARG A 280 -28.42 -10.13 -2.29
N GLY A 281 -28.81 -8.93 -2.73
CA GLY A 281 -28.78 -8.59 -4.17
C GLY A 281 -27.38 -8.44 -4.73
N ALA A 282 -26.45 -7.91 -3.93
CA ALA A 282 -25.05 -7.89 -4.31
C ALA A 282 -24.50 -9.31 -4.50
N ILE A 283 -24.78 -10.24 -3.57
CA ILE A 283 -24.37 -11.66 -3.69
C ILE A 283 -25.01 -12.32 -4.92
N GLN A 284 -26.30 -12.07 -5.19
CA GLN A 284 -26.99 -12.63 -6.36
C GLN A 284 -26.30 -12.25 -7.68
N THR A 285 -25.69 -11.07 -7.74
CA THR A 285 -24.98 -10.59 -8.92
C THR A 285 -23.73 -11.41 -9.25
N PHE A 286 -23.08 -11.99 -8.24
CA PHE A 286 -21.95 -12.92 -8.44
C PHE A 286 -22.42 -14.29 -8.96
N ILE A 287 -23.70 -14.63 -8.80
CA ILE A 287 -24.31 -15.91 -9.22
C ILE A 287 -25.06 -15.75 -10.56
N ASP A 288 -25.25 -14.52 -11.03
CA ASP A 288 -25.93 -14.23 -12.31
C ASP A 288 -25.22 -14.97 -13.47
N PRO A 289 -25.94 -15.72 -14.32
CA PRO A 289 -25.39 -16.40 -15.50
C PRO A 289 -24.54 -15.52 -16.42
N ARG A 290 -24.79 -14.20 -16.43
CA ARG A 290 -24.02 -13.21 -17.21
C ARG A 290 -22.61 -13.00 -16.66
N HIS A 291 -22.41 -13.15 -15.35
CA HIS A 291 -21.15 -12.85 -14.67
C HIS A 291 -20.42 -14.11 -14.20
N ILE A 292 -21.16 -15.16 -13.77
CA ILE A 292 -20.60 -16.34 -13.11
C ILE A 292 -19.50 -17.02 -13.94
N LYS A 293 -19.64 -17.08 -15.28
CA LYS A 293 -18.61 -17.65 -16.15
C LYS A 293 -17.31 -16.84 -16.07
N ALA A 294 -17.41 -15.51 -16.12
CA ALA A 294 -16.24 -14.64 -16.03
C ALA A 294 -15.61 -14.69 -14.64
N ILE A 295 -16.41 -14.82 -13.58
CA ILE A 295 -15.94 -15.03 -12.20
C ILE A 295 -15.19 -16.34 -12.06
N VAL A 296 -15.76 -17.45 -12.52
CA VAL A 296 -15.09 -18.76 -12.47
C VAL A 296 -13.78 -18.73 -13.26
N PHE A 297 -13.76 -18.13 -14.46
CA PHE A 297 -12.52 -17.96 -15.20
C PHE A 297 -11.50 -17.09 -14.46
N ALA A 298 -11.91 -15.96 -13.89
CA ALA A 298 -11.01 -15.08 -13.13
C ALA A 298 -10.41 -15.80 -11.91
N ILE A 299 -11.21 -16.60 -11.19
CA ILE A 299 -10.73 -17.44 -10.09
C ILE A 299 -9.72 -18.48 -10.62
N ILE A 300 -10.04 -19.21 -11.70
CA ILE A 300 -9.12 -20.22 -12.25
C ILE A 300 -7.80 -19.58 -12.69
N PHE A 301 -7.83 -18.46 -13.41
CA PHE A 301 -6.62 -17.78 -13.86
C PHE A 301 -5.84 -17.15 -12.69
N GLY A 302 -6.53 -16.59 -11.70
CA GLY A 302 -5.90 -16.07 -10.49
C GLY A 302 -5.21 -17.15 -9.68
N MET A 303 -5.87 -18.29 -9.49
CA MET A 303 -5.29 -19.47 -8.83
C MET A 303 -4.09 -20.04 -9.61
N LEU A 304 -4.17 -20.05 -10.95
CA LEU A 304 -3.05 -20.46 -11.79
C LEU A 304 -1.86 -19.48 -11.66
N ALA A 305 -2.12 -18.18 -11.62
CA ALA A 305 -1.08 -17.16 -11.43
C ALA A 305 -0.40 -17.33 -10.07
N ILE A 306 -1.17 -17.52 -8.99
CA ILE A 306 -0.62 -17.82 -7.66
C ILE A 306 0.21 -19.11 -7.69
N SER A 307 -0.27 -20.17 -8.35
CA SER A 307 0.48 -21.42 -8.48
C SER A 307 1.79 -21.28 -9.27
N VAL A 308 1.92 -20.28 -10.15
CA VAL A 308 3.17 -19.97 -10.86
C VAL A 308 4.10 -19.13 -9.99
N ALA A 309 3.55 -18.30 -9.10
CA ALA A 309 4.33 -17.49 -8.17
C ALA A 309 4.96 -18.32 -7.06
N ILE A 310 4.23 -19.32 -6.54
CA ILE A 310 4.73 -20.24 -5.51
C ILE A 310 5.86 -21.12 -6.09
N ASN A 311 7.02 -21.08 -5.45
CA ASN A 311 8.28 -21.68 -5.91
C ASN A 311 8.61 -21.27 -7.36
N GLY A 312 8.23 -20.03 -7.70
CA GLY A 312 8.37 -19.44 -9.01
C GLY A 312 9.71 -18.76 -9.23
N PRO A 313 9.81 -17.91 -10.26
CA PRO A 313 11.04 -17.16 -10.54
C PRO A 313 11.46 -16.18 -9.43
N GLY A 314 10.54 -15.79 -8.54
CA GLY A 314 10.86 -14.90 -7.43
C GLY A 314 11.68 -15.55 -6.32
N THR A 315 11.63 -16.87 -6.16
CA THR A 315 12.34 -17.60 -5.08
C THR A 315 13.79 -17.92 -5.42
N ASP A 316 14.35 -17.35 -6.48
CA ASP A 316 15.73 -17.60 -6.88
C ASP A 316 16.68 -16.88 -5.90
N SER A 317 17.41 -17.67 -5.10
CA SER A 317 18.35 -17.17 -4.11
C SER A 317 19.60 -16.51 -4.72
N GLU A 318 19.81 -16.63 -6.04
CA GLU A 318 20.88 -15.91 -6.74
C GLU A 318 20.52 -14.45 -7.02
N HIS A 319 19.25 -14.06 -6.85
CA HIS A 319 18.83 -12.67 -7.02
C HIS A 319 18.84 -11.93 -5.68
N PRO A 320 19.40 -10.71 -5.62
CA PRO A 320 19.38 -9.92 -4.40
C PRO A 320 17.98 -9.34 -4.12
N ASP A 321 17.72 -9.06 -2.84
CA ASP A 321 16.60 -8.24 -2.38
C ASP A 321 17.06 -6.80 -2.12
N PHE A 322 18.32 -6.63 -1.73
CA PHE A 322 18.93 -5.35 -1.37
C PHE A 322 20.20 -5.11 -2.18
N ARG A 323 20.37 -3.86 -2.64
CA ARG A 323 21.59 -3.42 -3.33
C ARG A 323 22.04 -2.07 -2.78
N MET A 324 23.34 -1.95 -2.54
CA MET A 324 23.94 -0.79 -1.88
C MET A 324 25.34 -0.53 -2.40
N GLU A 325 25.73 0.74 -2.41
CA GLU A 325 27.05 1.17 -2.88
C GLU A 325 27.65 2.16 -1.87
N GLY A 326 28.98 2.14 -1.71
CA GLY A 326 29.67 3.06 -0.81
C GLY A 326 29.21 2.94 0.65
N ASP A 327 28.74 4.05 1.22
CA ASP A 327 28.30 4.16 2.61
C ASP A 327 26.78 3.98 2.79
N ASP A 328 26.06 3.56 1.74
CA ASP A 328 24.63 3.28 1.81
C ASP A 328 24.33 2.21 2.86
N VAL A 329 23.36 2.51 3.72
CA VAL A 329 22.81 1.56 4.70
C VAL A 329 21.41 1.18 4.25
N ARG A 330 21.15 -0.12 4.10
CA ARG A 330 19.79 -0.66 3.89
C ARG A 330 19.24 -1.22 5.19
N LEU A 331 17.92 -1.20 5.31
CA LEU A 331 17.20 -1.65 6.49
C LEU A 331 16.11 -2.62 6.04
N ASP A 332 16.07 -3.78 6.70
CA ASP A 332 14.96 -4.71 6.65
C ASP A 332 14.37 -4.92 8.05
N THR A 333 13.09 -5.28 8.16
CA THR A 333 12.41 -5.42 9.45
C THR A 333 12.04 -6.87 9.72
N LEU A 334 12.33 -7.35 10.94
CA LEU A 334 11.86 -8.67 11.36
C LEU A 334 10.50 -8.56 12.02
N GLU A 335 9.46 -9.05 11.34
CA GLU A 335 8.11 -9.10 11.89
C GLU A 335 7.96 -10.13 13.02
N ILE A 336 7.05 -9.85 13.95
CA ILE A 336 6.77 -10.73 15.08
C ILE A 336 5.59 -11.65 14.75
N HIS A 337 5.88 -12.94 14.51
CA HIS A 337 4.84 -13.96 14.25
C HIS A 337 4.63 -14.93 15.42
N SER A 338 5.66 -15.17 16.23
CA SER A 338 5.58 -16.07 17.38
C SER A 338 6.51 -15.63 18.51
N LEU A 339 6.04 -15.84 19.75
CA LEU A 339 6.84 -15.64 20.98
C LEU A 339 7.40 -16.96 21.54
N SER A 340 7.12 -18.08 20.88
CA SER A 340 7.52 -19.41 21.34
C SER A 340 8.32 -20.22 20.33
N THR A 341 8.18 -19.88 19.04
CA THR A 341 8.87 -20.56 17.95
C THR A 341 9.75 -19.53 17.26
N PRO A 342 11.08 -19.72 17.23
CA PRO A 342 11.98 -18.78 16.59
C PRO A 342 11.74 -18.74 15.08
N THR A 343 11.95 -17.57 14.49
CA THR A 343 12.08 -17.38 13.05
C THR A 343 13.53 -17.66 12.68
N ILE A 344 13.77 -18.44 11.64
CA ILE A 344 15.12 -18.69 11.14
C ILE A 344 15.40 -17.71 10.03
N VAL A 345 16.31 -16.77 10.27
CA VAL A 345 16.69 -15.76 9.28
C VAL A 345 18.02 -16.16 8.67
N THR A 346 18.08 -16.19 7.34
CA THR A 346 19.29 -16.44 6.57
C THR A 346 19.59 -15.23 5.70
N VAL A 347 20.72 -14.59 5.97
CA VAL A 347 21.25 -13.47 5.18
C VAL A 347 22.36 -14.00 4.30
N THR A 348 22.25 -13.79 2.98
CA THR A 348 23.19 -14.29 1.99
C THR A 348 23.80 -13.12 1.23
N ASN A 349 25.14 -13.07 1.15
CA ASN A 349 25.82 -12.19 0.22
C ASN A 349 25.88 -12.87 -1.15
N VAL A 350 25.08 -12.38 -2.09
CA VAL A 350 24.96 -12.95 -3.45
C VAL A 350 25.90 -12.27 -4.44
N GLY A 351 26.63 -11.25 -4.00
CA GLY A 351 27.63 -10.53 -4.78
C GLY A 351 29.07 -10.84 -4.35
N ASP A 352 30.03 -10.23 -5.03
CA ASP A 352 31.47 -10.37 -4.74
C ASP A 352 31.96 -9.44 -3.61
N VAL A 353 31.23 -8.35 -3.36
CA VAL A 353 31.63 -7.29 -2.42
C VAL A 353 31.30 -7.73 -0.99
N PRO A 354 32.25 -7.70 -0.05
CA PRO A 354 31.96 -8.07 1.34
C PRO A 354 30.98 -7.08 1.99
N VAL A 355 30.03 -7.60 2.78
CA VAL A 355 28.98 -6.82 3.44
C VAL A 355 29.03 -6.96 4.95
N GLN A 356 28.66 -5.90 5.66
CA GLN A 356 28.45 -5.94 7.11
C GLN A 356 26.96 -5.96 7.40
N ILE A 357 26.56 -6.96 8.17
CA ILE A 357 25.19 -7.17 8.63
C ILE A 357 25.14 -6.88 10.12
N LEU A 358 24.12 -6.18 10.58
CA LEU A 358 23.88 -5.85 11.97
C LEU A 358 22.40 -6.11 12.31
N LEU A 359 22.15 -7.08 13.19
CA LEU A 359 20.86 -7.29 13.82
C LEU A 359 20.78 -6.46 15.11
N VAL A 360 19.80 -5.57 15.21
CA VAL A 360 19.68 -4.62 16.32
C VAL A 360 18.22 -4.23 16.55
N ASP A 361 17.87 -3.96 17.81
CA ASP A 361 16.58 -3.37 18.18
C ASP A 361 16.45 -1.97 17.56
N ARG A 362 15.33 -1.74 16.87
CA ARG A 362 15.02 -0.49 16.17
C ARG A 362 15.14 0.74 17.07
N ASP A 363 14.84 0.65 18.35
CA ASP A 363 14.88 1.79 19.28
C ASP A 363 16.30 2.36 19.44
N PHE A 364 17.35 1.57 19.17
CA PHE A 364 18.73 2.06 19.08
C PHE A 364 19.05 2.71 17.72
N VAL A 365 18.33 2.34 16.67
CA VAL A 365 18.51 2.86 15.30
C VAL A 365 17.74 4.16 15.09
N GLU A 366 16.55 4.31 15.68
CA GLU A 366 15.70 5.50 15.56
C GLU A 366 16.45 6.83 15.76
N PRO A 367 17.22 7.04 16.84
CA PRO A 367 17.94 8.30 17.05
C PRO A 367 19.14 8.50 16.10
N LEU A 368 19.53 7.46 15.36
CA LEU A 368 20.67 7.44 14.42
C LEU A 368 20.23 7.64 12.96
N ALA A 369 18.92 7.64 12.69
CA ALA A 369 18.35 7.83 11.37
C ALA A 369 17.99 9.31 11.13
N ASP A 370 18.52 9.91 10.07
CA ASP A 370 18.25 11.30 9.70
C ASP A 370 18.32 11.48 8.19
N ARG A 371 17.20 11.92 7.59
CA ARG A 371 17.10 12.31 6.17
C ARG A 371 17.70 11.30 5.18
N GLY A 372 17.37 10.02 5.28
CA GLY A 372 17.86 9.00 4.34
C GLY A 372 19.11 8.26 4.83
N PHE A 373 19.82 8.80 5.82
CA PHE A 373 21.06 8.24 6.36
C PHE A 373 20.83 7.56 7.71
N ILE A 374 21.52 6.43 7.94
CA ILE A 374 21.59 5.74 9.23
C ILE A 374 23.06 5.67 9.66
N ASP A 375 23.39 6.16 10.86
CA ASP A 375 24.73 6.01 11.43
C ASP A 375 24.99 4.57 11.90
N PHE A 376 25.44 3.73 10.97
CA PHE A 376 25.72 2.31 11.24
C PHE A 376 26.82 2.10 12.29
N GLU A 377 27.85 2.95 12.31
CA GLU A 377 28.97 2.82 13.26
C GLU A 377 28.52 3.02 14.70
N SER A 378 27.62 3.99 14.91
CA SER A 378 27.02 4.23 16.22
C SER A 378 26.04 3.12 16.63
N ALA A 379 25.43 2.39 15.68
CA ALA A 379 24.52 1.28 15.94
C ALA A 379 25.25 -0.04 16.28
N LEU A 380 26.45 -0.26 15.72
CA LEU A 380 27.24 -1.49 15.86
C LEU A 380 27.39 -2.03 17.30
N PRO A 381 27.66 -1.21 18.34
CA PRO A 381 27.83 -1.70 19.70
C PRO A 381 26.55 -2.24 20.36
N HIS A 382 25.39 -1.96 19.77
CA HIS A 382 24.07 -2.26 20.34
C HIS A 382 23.45 -3.56 19.82
N GLY A 383 24.06 -4.21 18.82
CA GLY A 383 23.51 -5.39 18.18
C GLY A 383 24.52 -6.49 17.89
N LEU A 384 24.05 -7.54 17.21
CA LEU A 384 24.87 -8.65 16.73
C LEU A 384 25.29 -8.36 15.30
N SER A 385 26.59 -8.28 15.05
CA SER A 385 27.13 -8.03 13.71
C SER A 385 27.97 -9.16 13.16
N LYS A 386 27.97 -9.30 11.84
CA LYS A 386 28.83 -10.23 11.11
C LYS A 386 29.19 -9.64 9.74
N THR A 387 30.43 -9.85 9.32
CA THR A 387 30.87 -9.56 7.96
C THR A 387 30.74 -10.82 7.10
N LEU A 388 30.10 -10.69 5.95
CA LEU A 388 29.93 -11.76 4.96
C LEU A 388 30.80 -11.44 3.75
N GLU A 389 31.72 -12.35 3.43
CA GLU A 389 32.44 -12.35 2.15
C GLU A 389 31.47 -12.77 1.02
N GLY A 390 31.88 -12.63 -0.24
CA GLY A 390 31.05 -13.07 -1.37
C GLY A 390 30.71 -14.56 -1.30
N ASP A 391 29.49 -14.90 -1.75
CA ASP A 391 28.90 -16.25 -1.68
C ASP A 391 28.86 -16.86 -0.26
N SER A 392 28.82 -16.02 0.77
CA SER A 392 28.73 -16.47 2.17
C SER A 392 27.41 -16.09 2.84
N GLU A 393 27.00 -16.94 3.77
CA GLU A 393 25.71 -16.83 4.46
C GLU A 393 25.85 -16.70 5.99
N TRP A 394 24.81 -16.14 6.60
CA TRP A 394 24.62 -16.14 8.03
C TRP A 394 23.18 -16.45 8.39
N SER A 395 22.99 -17.65 8.94
CA SER A 395 21.74 -18.05 9.56
C SER A 395 21.77 -17.83 11.07
N PHE A 396 20.69 -17.28 11.61
CA PHE A 396 20.47 -17.13 13.05
C PHE A 396 18.99 -17.31 13.39
N GLU A 397 18.74 -17.70 14.64
CA GLU A 397 17.39 -17.78 15.19
C GLU A 397 17.04 -16.42 15.82
N HIS A 398 15.88 -15.87 15.45
CA HIS A 398 15.32 -14.67 16.05
C HIS A 398 14.04 -15.05 16.82
N LEU A 399 13.99 -14.72 18.10
CA LEU A 399 12.82 -14.91 18.96
C LEU A 399 12.58 -13.61 19.74
N PRO A 400 11.52 -12.85 19.41
CA PRO A 400 11.27 -11.57 20.06
C PRO A 400 10.86 -11.77 21.52
N GLU A 401 11.27 -10.85 22.41
CA GLU A 401 10.95 -10.96 23.83
C GLU A 401 9.46 -10.68 24.11
N ASN A 402 8.86 -9.79 23.32
CA ASN A 402 7.47 -9.36 23.45
C ASN A 402 6.91 -8.80 22.12
N LEU A 403 5.60 -8.57 22.04
CA LEU A 403 4.93 -8.11 20.79
C LEU A 403 5.22 -6.66 20.40
N LEU A 404 5.98 -5.91 21.19
CA LEU A 404 6.38 -4.53 20.89
C LEU A 404 7.85 -4.43 20.44
N ASP A 405 8.58 -5.54 20.54
CA ASP A 405 10.00 -5.65 20.27
C ASP A 405 10.24 -5.81 18.77
N VAL A 406 10.75 -4.77 18.13
CA VAL A 406 10.93 -4.75 16.67
C VAL A 406 12.42 -4.66 16.38
N ASP A 407 12.98 -5.78 15.97
CA ASP A 407 14.35 -5.87 15.49
C ASP A 407 14.43 -5.53 14.00
N VAL A 408 15.54 -4.90 13.61
CA VAL A 408 15.86 -4.59 12.22
C VAL A 408 17.22 -5.17 11.84
N ILE A 409 17.37 -5.47 10.55
CA ILE A 409 18.63 -5.88 9.94
C ILE A 409 19.16 -4.70 9.15
N LEU A 410 20.28 -4.14 9.63
CA LEU A 410 21.03 -3.12 8.89
C LEU A 410 22.11 -3.78 8.04
N MET A 411 22.27 -3.29 6.83
CA MET A 411 23.20 -3.82 5.84
C MET A 411 24.01 -2.68 5.24
N ARG A 412 25.33 -2.85 5.13
CA ARG A 412 26.21 -1.91 4.41
C ARG A 412 27.37 -2.63 3.73
N SER A 413 27.98 -1.97 2.74
CA SER A 413 29.26 -2.44 2.18
C SER A 413 30.39 -2.38 3.23
N ALA A 414 31.27 -3.39 3.27
CA ALA A 414 32.34 -3.48 4.25
C ALA A 414 33.59 -2.67 3.91
N GLN A 415 33.75 -2.18 2.67
CA GLN A 415 35.03 -1.62 2.19
C GLN A 415 34.97 -0.19 1.62
N GLY A 416 33.84 0.52 1.67
CA GLY A 416 33.70 1.81 0.99
C GLY A 416 34.04 1.71 -0.52
N SER A 417 33.85 0.51 -1.10
CA SER A 417 34.07 0.25 -2.51
C SER A 417 32.96 0.90 -3.33
N ASN A 418 33.31 1.47 -4.48
CA ASN A 418 32.34 1.91 -5.50
C ASN A 418 31.81 0.70 -6.32
N GLU A 419 31.75 -0.46 -5.70
CA GLU A 419 31.18 -1.67 -6.28
C GLU A 419 29.89 -1.96 -5.51
N ILE A 420 28.88 -2.45 -6.23
CA ILE A 420 27.56 -2.70 -5.68
C ILE A 420 27.63 -3.98 -4.85
N ALA A 421 27.30 -3.85 -3.57
CA ALA A 421 27.03 -4.95 -2.67
C ALA A 421 25.59 -5.43 -2.83
N GLU A 422 25.39 -6.75 -2.81
CA GLU A 422 24.12 -7.40 -3.13
C GLU A 422 23.79 -8.44 -2.06
N VAL A 423 22.63 -8.29 -1.41
CA VAL A 423 22.21 -9.13 -0.27
C VAL A 423 20.81 -9.68 -0.53
N ALA A 424 20.63 -10.96 -0.24
CA ALA A 424 19.32 -11.60 -0.16
C ALA A 424 19.01 -11.97 1.30
N ILE A 425 17.76 -11.77 1.72
CA ILE A 425 17.29 -12.12 3.07
C ILE A 425 16.11 -13.06 2.94
N LEU A 426 16.22 -14.20 3.62
CA LEU A 426 15.14 -15.17 3.72
C LEU A 426 14.81 -15.43 5.19
N ALA A 427 13.57 -15.14 5.59
CA ALA A 427 13.06 -15.43 6.92
C ALA A 427 12.04 -16.57 6.85
N ASP A 428 12.38 -17.71 7.45
CA ASP A 428 11.48 -18.86 7.63
C ASP A 428 10.65 -18.64 8.90
N TYR A 429 9.40 -18.22 8.68
CA TYR A 429 8.43 -17.94 9.73
C TYR A 429 7.59 -19.18 10.06
N PRO A 430 7.26 -19.40 11.34
CA PRO A 430 6.45 -20.53 11.74
C PRO A 430 5.06 -20.49 11.09
N ASP A 431 4.52 -21.68 10.79
CA ASP A 431 3.19 -21.89 10.21
C ASP A 431 2.98 -21.31 8.78
N SER A 432 4.07 -21.01 8.05
CA SER A 432 4.02 -20.49 6.66
C SER A 432 3.12 -21.32 5.73
N ASP A 433 3.21 -22.66 5.80
CA ASP A 433 2.33 -23.60 5.07
C ASP A 433 0.82 -23.37 5.35
N THR A 434 0.47 -23.10 6.61
CA THR A 434 -0.93 -22.87 7.01
C THR A 434 -1.39 -21.50 6.50
N LEU A 435 -0.50 -20.50 6.58
CA LEU A 435 -0.74 -19.15 6.08
C LEU A 435 -0.89 -19.12 4.56
N LEU A 436 -0.23 -20.01 3.81
CA LEU A 436 -0.40 -20.11 2.36
C LEU A 436 -1.86 -20.34 1.96
N VAL A 437 -2.53 -21.28 2.64
CA VAL A 437 -3.93 -21.60 2.34
C VAL A 437 -4.84 -20.41 2.63
N SER A 438 -4.67 -19.74 3.78
CA SER A 438 -5.46 -18.55 4.10
C SER A 438 -5.12 -17.36 3.19
N GLY A 439 -3.85 -17.15 2.82
CA GLY A 439 -3.42 -16.14 1.85
C GLY A 439 -4.06 -16.30 0.48
N ILE A 440 -4.15 -17.54 -0.02
CA ILE A 440 -4.88 -17.88 -1.24
C ILE A 440 -6.38 -17.53 -1.10
N LEU A 441 -6.99 -17.86 0.04
CA LEU A 441 -8.41 -17.55 0.29
C LEU A 441 -8.66 -16.03 0.34
N LEU A 442 -7.72 -15.23 0.86
CA LEU A 442 -7.79 -13.77 0.87
C LEU A 442 -7.80 -13.16 -0.54
N CYS A 443 -7.30 -13.88 -1.54
CA CYS A 443 -7.30 -13.43 -2.93
C CYS A 443 -8.65 -13.65 -3.65
N LEU A 444 -9.52 -14.53 -3.16
CA LEU A 444 -10.79 -14.86 -3.81
C LEU A 444 -11.71 -13.63 -4.03
N PRO A 445 -11.86 -12.68 -3.09
CA PRO A 445 -12.60 -11.45 -3.33
C PRO A 445 -12.07 -10.65 -4.53
N SER A 446 -10.74 -10.54 -4.69
CA SER A 446 -10.11 -9.87 -5.84
C SER A 446 -10.55 -10.49 -7.16
N PHE A 447 -10.41 -11.81 -7.28
CA PHE A 447 -10.76 -12.55 -8.49
C PHE A 447 -12.28 -12.47 -8.77
N GLY A 448 -13.09 -12.50 -7.72
CA GLY A 448 -14.53 -12.27 -7.82
C GLY A 448 -14.88 -10.90 -8.40
N LEU A 449 -14.26 -9.83 -7.89
CA LEU A 449 -14.47 -8.45 -8.37
C LEU A 449 -13.97 -8.28 -9.82
N MET A 450 -12.80 -8.83 -10.15
CA MET A 450 -12.26 -8.83 -11.51
C MET A 450 -13.20 -9.55 -12.49
N GLY A 451 -13.66 -10.76 -12.13
CA GLY A 451 -14.58 -11.52 -12.96
C GLY A 451 -15.94 -10.84 -13.13
N LEU A 452 -16.43 -10.19 -12.08
CA LEU A 452 -17.65 -9.38 -12.15
C LEU A 452 -17.48 -8.21 -13.13
N PHE A 453 -16.37 -7.48 -13.05
CA PHE A 453 -16.04 -6.41 -14.01
C PHE A 453 -16.02 -6.93 -15.45
N VAL A 454 -15.33 -8.04 -15.72
CA VAL A 454 -15.26 -8.64 -17.07
C VAL A 454 -16.64 -9.08 -17.56
N GLY A 455 -17.44 -9.71 -16.69
CA GLY A 455 -18.81 -10.12 -16.99
C GLY A 455 -19.70 -8.92 -17.35
N HIS A 456 -19.62 -7.87 -16.54
CA HIS A 456 -20.39 -6.65 -16.74
C HIS A 456 -20.04 -5.95 -18.06
N VAL A 457 -18.75 -5.72 -18.34
CA VAL A 457 -18.30 -5.09 -19.60
C VAL A 457 -18.68 -5.92 -20.83
N ARG A 458 -18.70 -7.25 -20.72
CA ARG A 458 -19.18 -8.13 -21.80
C ARG A 458 -20.68 -8.00 -22.04
N SER A 459 -21.46 -7.85 -20.97
CA SER A 459 -22.92 -7.67 -21.07
C SER A 459 -23.31 -6.34 -21.71
N GLU A 460 -22.61 -5.24 -21.40
CA GLU A 460 -22.85 -3.92 -22.02
C GLU A 460 -22.62 -3.93 -23.55
N ARG A 461 -21.70 -4.76 -24.04
CA ARG A 461 -21.35 -4.86 -25.47
C ARG A 461 -22.31 -5.75 -26.27
N ARG A 462 -23.15 -6.55 -25.61
CA ARG A 462 -24.17 -7.38 -26.24
C ARG A 462 -25.54 -6.82 -25.86
N PRO A 463 -26.02 -5.74 -26.49
CA PRO A 463 -27.42 -5.39 -26.35
C PRO A 463 -28.24 -6.59 -26.85
N ASP A 464 -29.17 -7.07 -26.02
CA ASP A 464 -30.02 -8.20 -26.35
C ASP A 464 -30.63 -8.03 -27.75
N HIS A 465 -30.19 -8.86 -28.70
CA HIS A 465 -30.91 -9.09 -29.95
C HIS A 465 -32.09 -10.04 -29.66
N SER A 466 -33.05 -9.57 -28.88
CA SER A 466 -34.34 -10.22 -28.70
C SER A 466 -35.41 -9.14 -28.60
N GLY A 467 -35.70 -8.56 -29.77
CA GLY A 467 -36.96 -7.85 -30.05
C GLY A 467 -37.93 -8.78 -30.74
#